data_AF-A0A1Y3APL1-F1
#
_entry.id   AF-A0A1Y3APL1-F1
#
_cell.length_a   1.000
_cell.length_b   1.000
_cell.length_c   1.000
_cell.angle_alpha   90.00
_cell.angle_beta   90.00
_cell.angle_gamma   90.00
#
_symmetry.space_group_name_H-M   'P 1'
#
loop_
_entity.id
_entity.type
_entity.pdbx_description
1 polymer ?
#
loop_
_entity_poly.entity_id
_entity_poly.type
_entity_poly.pdbx_seq_one_letter_code
_entity_poly.pdbx_strand_id
1 'polypeptide(L)'
;MFNCGEGLQRLIGDFGFKPSKIETFFSTSNRWHNFSGISALLLARYDSGSRHFTINNTNDLNRNLFQNCTVFDTKLKRLKYNFIDENHFVHEKLSIRIVPIVFGGLKTAVYLGNLSAQKGEINLEKCFYQKVPRNLVNDLEQNRSVQSHDGRTIHRSDVSDPDSPEQNFIIFECIDKNYLQHLSVNEMIEEFIPKCEVIVHFTKDAYLREQSYDEFFQKYHSSHHLLITESNPSFSLHSNYRYQLQLNQLDPHLFPCLRNNEKSSNSNDKNIIYSPTGIKYIFRSSTTSEISVINMENVPQFPTITDALQHKDGSERDGIEESIQQLQEKQSSLLSLNDKNFPEFLFLGTASSHPLPIRNVSGILVNIDGEKSILFDCGENTYGQ
;
A
#
# COMPACT_ATOMS: atom_id res chain seq x y z
N MET A 1 -8.08 3.58 3.20
CA MET A 1 -6.83 2.79 3.20
C MET A 1 -7.11 1.48 3.90
N PHE A 2 -6.69 0.36 3.32
CA PHE A 2 -6.80 -0.97 3.91
C PHE A 2 -5.42 -1.41 4.39
N ASN A 3 -5.30 -1.73 5.69
CA ASN A 3 -4.05 -2.03 6.39
C ASN A 3 -3.03 -0.87 6.37
N CYS A 4 -2.11 -0.89 7.32
CA CYS A 4 -1.10 0.14 7.57
C CYS A 4 0.09 -0.44 8.34
N GLY A 5 0.94 -1.20 7.65
CA GLY A 5 2.19 -1.71 8.21
C GLY A 5 3.25 -0.62 8.38
N GLU A 6 4.29 -0.94 9.14
CA GLU A 6 5.50 -0.10 9.31
C GLU A 6 6.13 0.31 7.98
N GLY A 7 6.68 1.52 7.90
CA GLY A 7 7.35 2.04 6.70
C GLY A 7 6.39 2.58 5.61
N LEU A 8 5.07 2.39 5.73
CA LEU A 8 4.10 2.92 4.77
C LEU A 8 4.11 4.45 4.70
N GLN A 9 4.39 5.14 5.80
CA GLN A 9 4.49 6.60 5.83
C GLN A 9 5.59 7.12 4.87
N ARG A 10 6.70 6.39 4.73
CA ARG A 10 7.80 6.74 3.80
C ARG A 10 7.34 6.57 2.36
N LEU A 11 6.72 5.43 2.05
CA LEU A 11 6.16 5.13 0.73
C LEU A 11 5.15 6.19 0.27
N ILE A 12 4.28 6.65 1.17
CA ILE A 12 3.29 7.70 0.85
C ILE A 12 3.99 8.97 0.35
N GLY A 13 5.09 9.37 0.99
CA GLY A 13 5.91 10.50 0.55
C GLY A 13 6.56 10.26 -0.80
N ASP A 14 7.18 9.09 -0.99
CA ASP A 14 7.88 8.74 -2.24
C ASP A 14 6.93 8.67 -3.44
N PHE A 15 5.69 8.20 -3.24
CA PHE A 15 4.67 8.17 -4.28
C PHE A 15 3.98 9.53 -4.55
N GLY A 16 4.34 10.58 -3.80
CA GLY A 16 3.72 11.90 -3.91
C GLY A 16 2.28 11.95 -3.37
N PHE A 17 1.85 10.94 -2.62
CA PHE A 17 0.57 10.99 -1.94
C PHE A 17 0.63 11.94 -0.75
N LYS A 18 -0.39 12.78 -0.61
CA LYS A 18 -0.50 13.65 0.57
C LYS A 18 -1.11 12.84 1.71
N PRO A 19 -0.46 12.74 2.88
CA PRO A 19 -1.04 12.08 4.05
C PRO A 19 -2.44 12.61 4.37
N SER A 20 -2.67 13.92 4.18
CA SER A 20 -3.96 14.59 4.38
C SER A 20 -5.13 14.03 3.58
N LYS A 21 -4.88 13.36 2.45
CA LYS A 21 -5.93 12.72 1.62
C LYS A 21 -6.37 11.35 2.13
N ILE A 22 -5.65 10.75 3.08
CA ILE A 22 -5.99 9.43 3.65
C ILE A 22 -6.89 9.62 4.85
N GLU A 23 -8.20 9.69 4.64
CA GLU A 23 -9.15 10.07 5.69
C GLU A 23 -9.72 8.89 6.49
N THR A 24 -9.79 7.70 5.88
CA THR A 24 -10.43 6.52 6.46
C THR A 24 -9.51 5.30 6.47
N PHE A 25 -9.44 4.62 7.62
CA PHE A 25 -8.69 3.39 7.83
C PHE A 25 -9.60 2.16 8.01
N PHE A 26 -9.22 1.07 7.35
CA PHE A 26 -9.82 -0.26 7.44
C PHE A 26 -8.71 -1.28 7.72
N SER A 27 -9.00 -2.34 8.49
CA SER A 27 -8.05 -3.40 8.83
C SER A 27 -8.64 -4.78 8.55
N THR A 28 -7.95 -5.60 7.75
CA THR A 28 -8.43 -6.95 7.36
C THR A 28 -8.38 -7.96 8.50
N SER A 29 -7.50 -7.77 9.48
CA SER A 29 -7.43 -8.59 10.69
C SER A 29 -6.77 -7.85 11.85
N ASN A 30 -6.77 -8.49 13.02
CA ASN A 30 -6.16 -7.97 14.24
C ASN A 30 -4.65 -8.22 14.37
N ARG A 31 -3.96 -8.54 13.28
CA ARG A 31 -2.53 -8.82 13.30
C ARG A 31 -1.72 -7.53 13.30
N TRP A 32 -0.61 -7.52 14.04
CA TRP A 32 0.26 -6.35 14.23
C TRP A 32 0.65 -5.66 12.91
N HIS A 33 1.01 -6.45 11.89
CA HIS A 33 1.44 -5.93 10.59
C HIS A 33 0.35 -5.15 9.83
N ASN A 34 -0.91 -5.26 10.20
CA ASN A 34 -2.01 -4.51 9.56
C ASN A 34 -2.19 -3.09 10.11
N PHE A 35 -1.57 -2.74 11.23
CA PHE A 35 -1.76 -1.42 11.85
C PHE A 35 -0.50 -0.83 12.50
N SER A 36 0.64 -1.53 12.48
CA SER A 36 1.85 -1.10 13.19
C SER A 36 2.42 0.25 12.72
N GLY A 37 2.18 0.66 11.47
CA GLY A 37 2.60 1.96 10.94
C GLY A 37 1.57 3.08 11.12
N ILE A 38 0.43 2.83 11.77
CA ILE A 38 -0.67 3.81 11.83
C ILE A 38 -0.29 5.08 12.59
N SER A 39 0.49 4.96 13.68
CA SER A 39 0.92 6.09 14.49
C SER A 39 1.75 7.08 13.67
N ALA A 40 2.70 6.59 12.87
CA ALA A 40 3.53 7.38 11.99
C ALA A 40 2.72 8.11 10.91
N LEU A 41 1.74 7.42 10.30
CA LEU A 41 0.84 8.03 9.33
C LEU A 41 0.02 9.17 9.97
N LEU A 42 -0.52 8.95 11.18
CA LEU A 42 -1.32 9.95 11.89
C LEU A 42 -0.50 11.19 12.28
N LEU A 43 0.76 10.99 12.69
CA LEU A 43 1.69 12.10 12.94
C LEU A 43 1.93 12.91 11.67
N ALA A 44 2.20 12.23 10.55
CA ALA A 44 2.37 12.89 9.25
C ALA A 44 1.11 13.65 8.82
N ARG A 45 -0.09 13.10 9.09
CA ARG A 45 -1.37 13.81 8.87
C ARG A 45 -1.51 15.05 9.74
N TYR A 46 -1.22 14.93 11.03
CA TYR A 46 -1.28 16.04 11.97
C TYR A 46 -0.37 17.19 11.51
N ASP A 47 0.87 16.87 11.13
CA ASP A 47 1.86 17.84 10.65
C ASP A 47 1.46 18.48 9.30
N SER A 48 0.70 17.76 8.47
CA SER A 48 0.08 18.32 7.25
C SER A 48 -1.17 19.19 7.51
N GLY A 49 -1.58 19.36 8.77
CA GLY A 49 -2.73 20.17 9.17
C GLY A 49 -4.07 19.42 9.20
N SER A 50 -4.11 18.14 8.82
CA SER A 50 -5.31 17.31 8.83
C SER A 50 -5.53 16.67 10.19
N ARG A 51 -6.54 17.16 10.92
CA ARG A 51 -6.82 16.72 12.30
C ARG A 51 -7.94 15.70 12.44
N HIS A 52 -8.74 15.48 11.41
CA HIS A 52 -9.83 14.51 11.43
C HIS A 52 -9.36 13.20 10.81
N PHE A 53 -9.70 12.07 11.44
CA PHE A 53 -9.42 10.75 10.93
C PHE A 53 -10.54 9.80 11.29
N THR A 54 -10.99 9.04 10.29
CA THR A 54 -12.09 8.10 10.43
C THR A 54 -11.52 6.69 10.54
N ILE A 55 -11.97 5.97 11.55
CA ILE A 55 -11.54 4.62 11.85
C ILE A 55 -12.79 3.75 11.79
N ASN A 56 -12.74 2.72 10.96
CA ASN A 56 -13.80 1.74 11.01
C ASN A 56 -13.64 0.87 12.27
N ASN A 57 -14.67 0.86 13.12
CA ASN A 57 -14.69 0.24 14.44
C ASN A 57 -15.60 -0.99 14.50
N THR A 58 -15.81 -1.68 13.38
CA THR A 58 -16.66 -2.89 13.30
C THR A 58 -16.17 -4.08 14.13
N ASN A 59 -15.02 -3.93 14.80
CA ASN A 59 -14.50 -4.80 15.82
C ASN A 59 -13.98 -3.96 17.00
N ASP A 60 -14.35 -4.31 18.25
CA ASP A 60 -13.86 -3.67 19.51
C ASP A 60 -12.33 -3.49 19.58
N LEU A 61 -11.65 -4.25 18.72
CA LEU A 61 -10.23 -4.34 18.56
C LEU A 61 -9.59 -3.08 17.99
N ASN A 62 -10.15 -2.48 16.94
CA ASN A 62 -9.55 -1.30 16.30
C ASN A 62 -9.52 -0.13 17.28
N ARG A 63 -10.58 0.08 18.07
CA ARG A 63 -10.60 1.14 19.09
C ARG A 63 -9.54 0.94 20.17
N ASN A 64 -9.43 -0.24 20.78
CA ASN A 64 -8.49 -0.48 21.88
C ASN A 64 -7.03 -0.43 21.40
N LEU A 65 -6.71 -1.07 20.27
CA LEU A 65 -5.38 -1.00 19.67
C LEU A 65 -5.01 0.44 19.35
N PHE A 66 -5.92 1.17 18.70
CA PHE A 66 -5.66 2.53 18.29
C PHE A 66 -5.51 3.49 19.47
N GLN A 67 -6.32 3.35 20.52
CA GLN A 67 -6.15 4.09 21.77
C GLN A 67 -4.77 3.81 22.37
N ASN A 68 -4.35 2.55 22.45
CA ASN A 68 -3.04 2.18 23.01
C ASN A 68 -1.87 2.65 22.12
N CYS A 69 -2.04 2.68 20.79
CA CYS A 69 -1.02 3.13 19.84
C CYS A 69 -0.93 4.67 19.71
N THR A 70 -1.77 5.44 20.41
CA THR A 70 -1.81 6.90 20.29
C THR A 70 -1.61 7.64 21.61
N VAL A 71 -1.63 6.94 22.75
CA VAL A 71 -1.50 7.54 24.09
C VAL A 71 -0.13 8.11 24.43
N PHE A 72 0.92 7.73 23.70
CA PHE A 72 2.29 8.16 23.99
C PHE A 72 2.67 9.51 23.38
N ASP A 73 1.86 10.06 22.46
CA ASP A 73 2.19 11.31 21.76
C ASP A 73 1.10 12.39 21.90
N THR A 74 1.51 13.63 22.16
CA THR A 74 0.58 14.75 22.39
C THR A 74 -0.16 15.22 21.13
N LYS A 75 0.44 15.10 19.93
CA LYS A 75 -0.20 15.39 18.65
C LYS A 75 -1.29 14.36 18.38
N LEU A 76 -1.00 13.08 18.62
CA LEU A 76 -1.96 11.99 18.44
C LEU A 76 -3.17 12.13 19.38
N LYS A 77 -3.00 12.62 20.60
CA LYS A 77 -4.10 12.96 21.51
C LYS A 77 -4.98 14.12 21.02
N ARG A 78 -4.45 14.99 20.17
CA ARG A 78 -5.16 16.17 19.63
C ARG A 78 -5.88 15.88 18.31
N LEU A 79 -5.67 14.72 17.71
CA LEU A 79 -6.43 14.28 16.55
C LEU A 79 -7.88 13.97 16.98
N LYS A 80 -8.81 14.26 16.08
CA LYS A 80 -10.24 13.99 16.22
C LYS A 80 -10.56 12.70 15.48
N TYR A 81 -10.94 11.69 16.22
CA TYR A 81 -11.26 10.37 15.69
C TYR A 81 -12.76 10.19 15.54
N ASN A 82 -13.18 9.79 14.35
CA ASN A 82 -14.54 9.36 14.09
C ASN A 82 -14.55 7.83 13.99
N PHE A 83 -15.24 7.16 14.92
CA PHE A 83 -15.37 5.71 14.90
C PHE A 83 -16.67 5.35 14.19
N ILE A 84 -16.58 4.58 13.10
CA ILE A 84 -17.75 4.05 12.41
C ILE A 84 -18.08 2.70 13.04
N ASP A 85 -19.18 2.64 13.78
CA ASP A 85 -19.68 1.41 14.40
C ASP A 85 -20.61 0.59 13.47
N GLU A 86 -20.83 1.09 12.25
CA GLU A 86 -21.64 0.41 11.24
C GLU A 86 -20.80 -0.54 10.39
N ASN A 87 -21.36 -1.72 10.08
CA ASN A 87 -20.82 -2.67 9.09
C ASN A 87 -20.96 -2.15 7.64
N HIS A 88 -21.05 -0.84 7.46
CA HIS A 88 -21.29 -0.19 6.19
C HIS A 88 -20.64 1.20 6.20
N PHE A 89 -19.89 1.50 5.15
CA PHE A 89 -19.29 2.79 4.90
C PHE A 89 -19.76 3.29 3.54
N VAL A 90 -20.18 4.55 3.46
CA VAL A 90 -20.60 5.17 2.20
C VAL A 90 -19.88 6.52 2.06
N HIS A 91 -19.27 6.74 0.91
CA HIS A 91 -18.68 8.02 0.53
C HIS A 91 -18.95 8.27 -0.95
N GLU A 92 -19.74 9.30 -1.25
CA GLU A 92 -20.19 9.62 -2.61
C GLU A 92 -20.82 8.40 -3.32
N LYS A 93 -20.12 7.84 -4.31
CA LYS A 93 -20.56 6.72 -5.16
C LYS A 93 -19.92 5.39 -4.75
N LEU A 94 -19.13 5.38 -3.66
CA LEU A 94 -18.49 4.20 -3.09
C LEU A 94 -19.26 3.77 -1.86
N SER A 95 -19.65 2.49 -1.82
CA SER A 95 -20.11 1.82 -0.62
C SER A 95 -19.22 0.63 -0.30
N ILE A 96 -18.97 0.39 0.98
CA ILE A 96 -18.18 -0.74 1.48
C ILE A 96 -18.97 -1.37 2.61
N ARG A 97 -19.46 -2.60 2.39
CA ARG A 97 -20.04 -3.43 3.43
C ARG A 97 -18.96 -4.30 4.07
N ILE A 98 -19.04 -4.51 5.37
CA ILE A 98 -18.03 -5.19 6.16
C ILE A 98 -18.65 -6.45 6.74
N VAL A 99 -18.07 -7.59 6.40
CA VAL A 99 -18.52 -8.89 6.88
C VAL A 99 -17.45 -9.44 7.83
N PRO A 100 -17.69 -9.44 9.15
CA PRO A 100 -16.75 -9.99 10.11
C PRO A 100 -16.71 -11.52 10.00
N ILE A 101 -15.52 -12.10 10.05
CA ILE A 101 -15.30 -13.55 10.09
C ILE A 101 -14.48 -13.87 11.34
N VAL A 102 -14.89 -14.90 12.07
CA VAL A 102 -14.15 -15.42 13.22
C VAL A 102 -13.54 -16.76 12.81
N PHE A 103 -12.21 -16.83 12.83
CA PHE A 103 -11.46 -18.02 12.44
C PHE A 103 -10.40 -18.34 13.50
N GLY A 104 -10.50 -19.50 14.16
CA GLY A 104 -9.51 -19.93 15.15
C GLY A 104 -9.28 -18.93 16.29
N GLY A 105 -10.31 -18.17 16.68
CA GLY A 105 -10.22 -17.09 17.68
C GLY A 105 -9.67 -15.76 17.14
N LEU A 106 -9.17 -15.71 15.91
CA LEU A 106 -8.81 -14.49 15.21
C LEU A 106 -10.06 -13.85 14.60
N LYS A 107 -10.19 -12.53 14.74
CA LYS A 107 -11.24 -11.74 14.10
C LYS A 107 -10.67 -11.12 12.83
N THR A 108 -11.25 -11.47 11.69
CA THR A 108 -10.94 -10.90 10.38
C THR A 108 -12.17 -10.18 9.82
N ALA A 109 -11.97 -9.39 8.77
CA ALA A 109 -13.02 -8.70 8.06
C ALA A 109 -12.86 -8.90 6.56
N VAL A 110 -13.99 -9.16 5.89
CA VAL A 110 -14.09 -9.16 4.44
C VAL A 110 -14.85 -7.92 4.00
N TYR A 111 -14.28 -7.19 3.05
CA TYR A 111 -14.83 -5.92 2.59
C TYR A 111 -15.47 -6.10 1.21
N LEU A 112 -16.78 -5.91 1.13
CA LEU A 112 -17.58 -5.96 -0.09
C LEU A 112 -17.76 -4.52 -0.59
N GLY A 113 -16.97 -4.14 -1.58
CA GLY A 113 -16.96 -2.81 -2.18
C GLY A 113 -17.86 -2.73 -3.41
N ASN A 114 -18.59 -1.64 -3.52
CA ASN A 114 -19.49 -1.36 -4.63
C ASN A 114 -19.33 0.10 -5.07
N LEU A 115 -19.13 0.27 -6.36
CA LEU A 115 -19.12 1.55 -7.05
C LEU A 115 -20.41 1.65 -7.87
N SER A 116 -21.32 2.54 -7.46
CA SER A 116 -22.66 2.64 -8.06
C SER A 116 -22.60 2.94 -9.56
N ALA A 117 -23.56 2.45 -10.33
CA ALA A 117 -23.67 2.79 -11.76
C ALA A 117 -23.73 4.32 -11.96
N GLN A 118 -23.13 4.80 -13.05
CA GLN A 118 -23.10 6.22 -13.39
C GLN A 118 -23.57 6.45 -14.81
N LYS A 119 -24.37 7.50 -14.99
CA LYS A 119 -24.66 7.99 -16.33
C LYS A 119 -23.45 8.70 -16.91
N GLY A 120 -23.27 8.57 -18.22
CA GLY A 120 -22.28 9.32 -18.96
C GLY A 120 -22.42 10.83 -18.73
N GLU A 121 -21.28 11.48 -18.52
CA GLU A 121 -21.21 12.93 -18.49
C GLU A 121 -21.32 13.50 -19.90
N ILE A 122 -21.71 14.78 -20.01
CA ILE A 122 -21.76 15.44 -21.30
C ILE A 122 -20.34 15.69 -21.79
N ASN A 123 -20.04 15.15 -22.96
CA ASN A 123 -18.76 15.30 -23.61
C ASN A 123 -18.76 16.57 -24.45
N LEU A 124 -18.02 17.58 -23.99
CA LEU A 124 -17.94 18.88 -24.65
C LEU A 124 -17.35 18.80 -26.07
N GLU A 125 -16.50 17.82 -26.34
CA GLU A 125 -15.94 17.59 -27.67
C GLU A 125 -17.02 17.05 -28.62
N LYS A 126 -17.85 16.10 -28.17
CA LYS A 126 -19.03 15.65 -28.94
C LYS A 126 -20.02 16.78 -29.17
N CYS A 127 -20.27 17.63 -28.16
CA CYS A 127 -21.08 18.83 -28.31
C CYS A 127 -20.53 19.76 -29.41
N PHE A 128 -19.20 19.96 -29.43
CA PHE A 128 -18.54 20.75 -30.45
C PHE A 128 -18.72 20.15 -31.86
N TYR A 129 -18.49 18.84 -32.02
CA TYR A 129 -18.68 18.16 -33.30
C TYR A 129 -20.14 18.18 -33.79
N GLN A 130 -21.09 18.07 -32.87
CA GLN A 130 -22.54 18.18 -33.15
C GLN A 130 -23.01 19.65 -33.28
N LYS A 131 -22.09 20.62 -33.23
CA LYS A 131 -22.36 22.06 -33.35
C LYS A 131 -23.42 22.57 -32.37
N VAL A 132 -23.39 22.05 -31.14
CA VAL A 132 -24.23 22.51 -30.04
C VAL A 132 -23.75 23.89 -29.58
N PRO A 133 -24.62 24.92 -29.53
CA PRO A 133 -24.26 26.22 -28.98
C PRO A 133 -23.86 26.12 -27.50
N ARG A 134 -22.76 26.75 -27.10
CA ARG A 134 -22.23 26.64 -25.72
C ARG A 134 -23.23 27.04 -24.64
N ASN A 135 -24.09 28.03 -24.91
CA ASN A 135 -25.12 28.48 -23.98
C ASN A 135 -26.26 27.47 -23.77
N LEU A 136 -26.37 26.45 -24.63
CA LEU A 136 -27.40 25.41 -24.56
C LEU A 136 -26.89 24.10 -23.94
N VAL A 137 -25.61 24.01 -23.57
CA VAL A 137 -25.05 22.79 -22.94
C VAL A 137 -25.75 22.46 -21.62
N ASN A 138 -26.06 23.48 -20.80
CA ASN A 138 -26.79 23.29 -19.54
C ASN A 138 -28.22 22.75 -19.76
N ASP A 139 -28.83 23.01 -20.92
CA ASP A 139 -30.15 22.47 -21.24
C ASP A 139 -30.07 20.95 -21.47
N LEU A 140 -29.01 20.47 -22.12
CA LEU A 140 -28.72 19.05 -22.26
C LEU A 140 -28.41 18.38 -20.91
N GLU A 141 -27.74 19.10 -19.99
CA GLU A 141 -27.51 18.60 -18.61
C GLU A 141 -28.83 18.38 -17.87
N GLN A 142 -29.84 19.18 -18.17
CA GLN A 142 -31.21 19.05 -17.65
C GLN A 142 -32.08 18.07 -18.46
N ASN A 143 -31.48 17.26 -19.34
CA ASN A 143 -32.17 16.32 -20.25
C ASN A 143 -33.14 16.99 -21.24
N ARG A 144 -32.97 18.28 -21.53
CA ARG A 144 -33.73 18.97 -22.59
C ARG A 144 -33.01 18.84 -23.92
N SER A 145 -33.74 18.57 -24.99
CA SER A 145 -33.20 18.56 -26.35
C SER A 145 -32.92 19.99 -26.80
N VAL A 146 -31.82 20.19 -27.54
CA VAL A 146 -31.41 21.51 -28.04
C VAL A 146 -31.28 21.49 -29.55
N GLN A 147 -31.40 22.65 -30.19
CA GLN A 147 -31.12 22.78 -31.62
C GLN A 147 -29.65 23.13 -31.84
N SER A 148 -28.97 22.37 -32.68
CA SER A 148 -27.63 22.69 -33.17
C SER A 148 -27.66 23.94 -34.07
N HIS A 149 -26.49 24.50 -34.36
CA HIS A 149 -26.37 25.59 -35.34
C HIS A 149 -26.87 25.23 -36.75
N ASP A 150 -26.94 23.94 -37.09
CA ASP A 150 -27.45 23.47 -38.38
C ASP A 150 -28.91 22.98 -38.33
N GLY A 151 -29.63 23.27 -37.23
CA GLY A 151 -31.06 23.00 -37.09
C GLY A 151 -31.41 21.54 -36.80
N ARG A 152 -30.42 20.72 -36.39
CA ARG A 152 -30.62 19.35 -35.92
C ARG A 152 -30.96 19.37 -34.43
N THR A 153 -31.96 18.57 -34.05
CA THR A 153 -32.29 18.35 -32.65
C THR A 153 -31.28 17.37 -32.05
N ILE A 154 -30.55 17.83 -31.04
CA ILE A 154 -29.56 17.06 -30.30
C ILE A 154 -30.14 16.67 -28.94
N HIS A 155 -30.09 15.39 -28.63
CA HIS A 155 -30.43 14.84 -27.33
C HIS A 155 -29.17 14.62 -26.50
N ARG A 156 -29.34 14.52 -25.17
CA ARG A 156 -28.24 14.24 -24.25
C ARG A 156 -27.45 12.98 -24.64
N SER A 157 -28.14 11.93 -25.08
CA SER A 157 -27.54 10.66 -25.52
C SER A 157 -26.55 10.82 -26.68
N ASP A 158 -26.74 11.84 -27.53
CA ASP A 158 -25.93 12.04 -28.74
C ASP A 158 -24.55 12.65 -28.42
N VAL A 159 -24.41 13.23 -27.22
CA VAL A 159 -23.22 13.97 -26.78
C VAL A 159 -22.71 13.54 -25.42
N SER A 160 -23.28 12.50 -24.80
CA SER A 160 -22.78 11.97 -23.54
C SER A 160 -21.73 10.88 -23.79
N ASP A 161 -20.86 10.66 -22.81
CA ASP A 161 -20.04 9.45 -22.75
C ASP A 161 -20.88 8.21 -22.44
N PRO A 162 -20.36 6.99 -22.65
CA PRO A 162 -21.08 5.78 -22.29
C PRO A 162 -21.37 5.75 -20.77
N ASP A 163 -22.54 5.23 -20.41
CA ASP A 163 -22.85 4.93 -19.02
C ASP A 163 -21.84 3.93 -18.46
N SER A 164 -21.38 4.16 -17.23
CA SER A 164 -20.51 3.22 -16.53
C SER A 164 -21.36 2.29 -15.67
N PRO A 165 -21.28 0.96 -15.87
CA PRO A 165 -22.02 0.03 -15.03
C PRO A 165 -21.54 0.08 -13.59
N GLU A 166 -22.30 -0.58 -12.72
CA GLU A 166 -21.85 -0.88 -11.37
C GLU A 166 -20.58 -1.73 -11.42
N GLN A 167 -19.61 -1.43 -10.55
CA GLN A 167 -18.38 -2.21 -10.41
C GLN A 167 -18.22 -2.65 -8.96
N ASN A 168 -18.04 -3.95 -8.75
CA ASN A 168 -17.90 -4.54 -7.43
C ASN A 168 -16.46 -5.04 -7.21
N PHE A 169 -15.99 -4.95 -5.98
CA PHE A 169 -14.70 -5.50 -5.58
C PHE A 169 -14.77 -6.13 -4.19
N ILE A 170 -13.86 -7.04 -3.90
CA ILE A 170 -13.74 -7.65 -2.57
C ILE A 170 -12.29 -7.55 -2.09
N ILE A 171 -12.11 -7.33 -0.79
CA ILE A 171 -10.79 -7.32 -0.13
C ILE A 171 -10.85 -8.22 1.09
N PHE A 172 -9.91 -9.16 1.20
CA PHE A 172 -9.77 -10.02 2.37
C PHE A 172 -8.33 -10.42 2.64
N GLU A 173 -8.06 -10.91 3.85
CA GLU A 173 -6.79 -11.52 4.23
C GLU A 173 -6.98 -13.01 4.50
N CYS A 174 -6.32 -13.84 3.70
CA CYS A 174 -6.24 -15.30 3.88
C CYS A 174 -5.22 -15.61 4.98
N ILE A 175 -5.73 -15.82 6.19
CA ILE A 175 -4.90 -15.96 7.39
C ILE A 175 -4.45 -17.40 7.67
N ASP A 176 -5.08 -18.38 7.02
CA ASP A 176 -4.86 -19.83 7.15
C ASP A 176 -5.22 -20.55 5.85
N LYS A 177 -4.64 -21.74 5.63
CA LYS A 177 -4.90 -22.56 4.43
C LYS A 177 -6.37 -22.91 4.19
N ASN A 178 -7.19 -23.02 5.25
CA ASN A 178 -8.61 -23.36 5.12
C ASN A 178 -9.51 -22.11 5.04
N TYR A 179 -8.95 -20.89 5.06
CA TYR A 179 -9.73 -19.66 5.16
C TYR A 179 -10.72 -19.46 4.00
N LEU A 180 -10.35 -19.85 2.79
CA LEU A 180 -11.21 -19.70 1.60
C LEU A 180 -12.52 -20.49 1.73
N GLN A 181 -12.51 -21.64 2.41
CA GLN A 181 -13.73 -22.44 2.63
C GLN A 181 -14.75 -21.65 3.47
N HIS A 182 -14.29 -20.83 4.41
CA HIS A 182 -15.17 -19.99 5.23
C HIS A 182 -15.79 -18.82 4.46
N LEU A 183 -15.13 -18.35 3.39
CA LEU A 183 -15.75 -17.35 2.51
C LEU A 183 -17.01 -17.93 1.85
N SER A 184 -16.96 -19.19 1.43
CA SER A 184 -18.11 -19.86 0.82
C SER A 184 -19.20 -20.28 1.78
N VAL A 185 -18.92 -20.40 3.08
CA VAL A 185 -19.94 -20.66 4.11
C VAL A 185 -20.80 -19.41 4.37
N ASN A 186 -20.25 -18.21 4.17
CA ASN A 186 -21.00 -16.98 4.36
C ASN A 186 -21.80 -16.64 3.10
N GLU A 187 -23.12 -16.85 3.14
CA GLU A 187 -24.03 -16.62 2.00
C GLU A 187 -23.87 -15.23 1.36
N MET A 188 -23.70 -14.19 2.18
CA MET A 188 -23.53 -12.83 1.67
C MET A 188 -22.25 -12.67 0.85
N ILE A 189 -21.15 -13.31 1.26
CA ILE A 189 -19.88 -13.27 0.55
C ILE A 189 -19.97 -14.12 -0.71
N GLU A 190 -20.45 -15.35 -0.58
CA GLU A 190 -20.59 -16.31 -1.67
C GLU A 190 -21.48 -15.79 -2.81
N GLU A 191 -22.57 -15.08 -2.50
CA GLU A 191 -23.43 -14.42 -3.50
C GLU A 191 -22.81 -13.16 -4.14
N PHE A 192 -21.82 -12.54 -3.47
CA PHE A 192 -21.22 -11.29 -3.90
C PHE A 192 -20.01 -11.50 -4.81
N ILE A 193 -19.16 -12.50 -4.53
CA ILE A 193 -17.92 -12.75 -5.30
C ILE A 193 -18.18 -12.89 -6.81
N PRO A 194 -19.19 -13.63 -7.30
CA PRO A 194 -19.44 -13.76 -8.74
C PRO A 194 -19.73 -12.43 -9.46
N LYS A 195 -20.09 -11.37 -8.71
CA LYS A 195 -20.38 -10.03 -9.23
C LYS A 195 -19.15 -9.13 -9.23
N CYS A 196 -18.04 -9.57 -8.64
CA CYS A 196 -16.82 -8.78 -8.49
C CYS A 196 -16.01 -8.73 -9.78
N GLU A 197 -15.61 -7.53 -10.15
CA GLU A 197 -14.59 -7.30 -11.17
C GLU A 197 -13.20 -7.53 -10.59
N VAL A 198 -12.98 -7.17 -9.33
CA VAL A 198 -11.67 -7.26 -8.66
C VAL A 198 -11.76 -7.98 -7.33
N ILE A 199 -10.82 -8.89 -7.08
CA ILE A 199 -10.67 -9.62 -5.82
C ILE A 199 -9.25 -9.40 -5.33
N VAL A 200 -9.09 -8.70 -4.19
CA VAL A 200 -7.81 -8.41 -3.57
C VAL A 200 -7.53 -9.42 -2.45
N HIS A 201 -6.40 -10.11 -2.57
CA HIS A 201 -5.97 -11.16 -1.65
C HIS A 201 -4.73 -10.69 -0.89
N PHE A 202 -4.85 -10.43 0.40
CA PHE A 202 -3.69 -10.48 1.28
C PHE A 202 -3.47 -11.94 1.67
N THR A 203 -2.38 -12.57 1.25
CA THR A 203 -2.18 -14.01 1.48
C THR A 203 -0.70 -14.37 1.53
N LYS A 204 -0.41 -15.60 1.94
CA LYS A 204 0.95 -16.13 1.93
C LYS A 204 1.21 -16.96 0.69
N ASP A 205 2.47 -16.97 0.23
CA ASP A 205 2.90 -17.84 -0.87
C ASP A 205 2.62 -19.32 -0.56
N ALA A 206 2.68 -19.70 0.71
CA ALA A 206 2.37 -21.05 1.16
C ALA A 206 0.91 -21.42 0.91
N TYR A 207 -0.02 -20.50 1.12
CA TYR A 207 -1.45 -20.77 0.94
C TYR A 207 -1.84 -20.78 -0.53
N LEU A 208 -1.20 -19.96 -1.36
CA LEU A 208 -1.41 -19.97 -2.82
C LEU A 208 -1.08 -21.31 -3.49
N ARG A 209 -0.29 -22.18 -2.82
CA ARG A 209 0.03 -23.53 -3.32
C ARG A 209 -1.00 -24.60 -2.92
N GLU A 210 -1.99 -24.23 -2.12
CA GLU A 210 -3.04 -25.15 -1.67
C GLU A 210 -4.13 -25.28 -2.73
N GLN A 211 -4.69 -26.49 -2.87
CA GLN A 211 -5.73 -26.80 -3.86
C GLN A 211 -6.96 -25.88 -3.75
N SER A 212 -7.28 -25.39 -2.55
CA SER A 212 -8.39 -24.45 -2.34
C SER A 212 -8.25 -23.15 -3.13
N TYR A 213 -7.01 -22.69 -3.39
CA TYR A 213 -6.78 -21.51 -4.21
C TYR A 213 -6.96 -21.79 -5.69
N ASP A 214 -6.51 -22.96 -6.17
CA ASP A 214 -6.75 -23.40 -7.55
C ASP A 214 -8.26 -23.48 -7.85
N GLU A 215 -9.02 -24.09 -6.94
CA GLU A 215 -10.49 -24.16 -7.03
C GLU A 215 -11.13 -22.76 -7.00
N PHE A 216 -10.62 -21.86 -6.15
CA PHE A 216 -11.12 -20.49 -6.05
C PHE A 216 -10.87 -19.70 -7.34
N PHE A 217 -9.67 -19.80 -7.94
CA PHE A 217 -9.35 -19.14 -9.20
C PHE A 217 -10.16 -19.71 -10.37
N GLN A 218 -10.35 -21.03 -10.42
CA GLN A 218 -11.20 -21.65 -11.45
C GLN A 218 -12.66 -21.21 -11.33
N LYS A 219 -13.19 -21.16 -10.10
CA LYS A 219 -14.57 -20.75 -9.85
C LYS A 219 -14.82 -19.27 -10.19
N TYR A 220 -13.85 -18.41 -9.90
CA TYR A 220 -13.97 -16.96 -10.06
C TYR A 220 -13.07 -16.38 -11.17
N HIS A 221 -12.80 -17.19 -12.19
CA HIS A 221 -11.89 -16.89 -13.31
C HIS A 221 -12.21 -15.60 -14.11
N SER A 222 -13.43 -15.06 -14.02
CA SER A 222 -13.84 -13.84 -14.74
C SER A 222 -13.41 -12.56 -14.01
N SER A 223 -13.00 -12.65 -12.74
CA SER A 223 -12.53 -11.53 -11.94
C SER A 223 -11.03 -11.34 -12.08
N HIS A 224 -10.53 -10.11 -11.89
CA HIS A 224 -9.11 -9.84 -11.69
C HIS A 224 -8.70 -10.09 -10.24
N HIS A 225 -7.81 -11.04 -10.02
CA HIS A 225 -7.25 -11.41 -8.72
C HIS A 225 -5.94 -10.66 -8.47
N LEU A 226 -5.98 -9.65 -7.59
CA LEU A 226 -4.80 -8.89 -7.17
C LEU A 226 -4.18 -9.57 -5.94
N LEU A 227 -3.01 -10.19 -6.11
CA LEU A 227 -2.31 -10.94 -5.06
C LEU A 227 -1.27 -10.06 -4.38
N ILE A 228 -1.41 -9.88 -3.07
CA ILE A 228 -0.46 -9.21 -2.17
C ILE A 228 0.10 -10.25 -1.22
N THR A 229 1.39 -10.52 -1.34
CA THR A 229 2.13 -11.62 -0.69
C THR A 229 3.47 -11.14 -0.14
N GLU A 230 4.07 -11.90 0.77
CA GLU A 230 5.43 -11.61 1.30
C GLU A 230 6.53 -11.61 0.23
N SER A 231 6.28 -12.18 -0.95
CA SER A 231 7.25 -12.23 -2.04
C SER A 231 7.12 -11.09 -3.04
N ASN A 232 6.11 -10.23 -2.91
CA ASN A 232 6.03 -9.04 -3.73
C ASN A 232 7.16 -8.06 -3.36
N PRO A 233 7.87 -7.48 -4.35
CA PRO A 233 8.91 -6.50 -4.06
C PRO A 233 8.34 -5.26 -3.37
N SER A 234 9.06 -4.82 -2.33
CA SER A 234 8.80 -3.59 -1.59
C SER A 234 9.88 -2.55 -1.88
N PHE A 235 9.42 -1.33 -2.17
CA PHE A 235 10.30 -0.17 -2.37
C PHE A 235 10.36 0.75 -1.14
N SER A 236 9.87 0.30 0.02
CA SER A 236 9.79 1.12 1.25
C SER A 236 11.15 1.55 1.82
N LEU A 237 12.23 0.90 1.39
CA LEU A 237 13.60 1.11 1.86
C LEU A 237 14.53 1.61 0.74
N HIS A 238 13.99 2.25 -0.30
CA HIS A 238 14.76 2.69 -1.48
C HIS A 238 16.07 3.42 -1.13
N SER A 239 16.02 4.36 -0.19
CA SER A 239 17.19 5.12 0.27
C SER A 239 18.20 4.26 1.04
N ASN A 240 17.74 3.24 1.77
CA ASN A 240 18.61 2.27 2.46
C ASN A 240 19.32 1.36 1.46
N TYR A 241 18.63 0.83 0.45
CA TYR A 241 19.27 0.06 -0.63
C TYR A 241 20.36 0.87 -1.31
N ARG A 242 20.04 2.12 -1.67
CA ARG A 242 20.98 3.03 -2.32
C ARG A 242 22.23 3.28 -1.45
N TYR A 243 22.02 3.56 -0.16
CA TYR A 243 23.12 3.81 0.77
C TYR A 243 23.95 2.55 1.04
N GLN A 244 23.31 1.38 1.15
CA GLN A 244 24.01 0.10 1.30
C GLN A 244 24.89 -0.20 0.10
N LEU A 245 24.46 0.11 -1.12
CA LEU A 245 25.30 -0.06 -2.31
C LEU A 245 26.55 0.81 -2.26
N GLN A 246 26.46 2.03 -1.71
CA GLN A 246 27.64 2.89 -1.50
C GLN A 246 28.58 2.28 -0.46
N LEU A 247 28.06 1.84 0.68
CA LEU A 247 28.85 1.21 1.74
C LEU A 247 29.49 -0.11 1.27
N ASN A 248 28.77 -0.87 0.46
CA ASN A 248 29.27 -2.10 -0.15
C ASN A 248 30.49 -1.86 -1.04
N GLN A 249 30.62 -0.68 -1.67
CA GLN A 249 31.84 -0.32 -2.40
C GLN A 249 33.06 -0.12 -1.48
N LEU A 250 32.84 0.24 -0.21
CA LEU A 250 33.93 0.41 0.75
C LEU A 250 34.45 -0.94 1.23
N ASP A 251 33.54 -1.84 1.64
CA ASP A 251 33.86 -3.18 2.09
C ASP A 251 32.63 -4.10 1.93
N PRO A 252 32.62 -5.00 0.93
CA PRO A 252 31.49 -5.89 0.70
C PRO A 252 31.23 -6.91 1.81
N HIS A 253 32.26 -7.23 2.61
CA HIS A 253 32.14 -8.18 3.71
C HIS A 253 31.51 -7.52 4.94
N LEU A 254 31.92 -6.29 5.25
CA LEU A 254 31.33 -5.50 6.33
C LEU A 254 29.91 -5.00 5.98
N PHE A 255 29.69 -4.67 4.70
CA PHE A 255 28.43 -4.11 4.20
C PHE A 255 27.85 -4.96 3.06
N PRO A 256 27.33 -6.16 3.35
CA PRO A 256 26.73 -7.00 2.32
C PRO A 256 25.49 -6.33 1.70
N CYS A 257 25.20 -6.62 0.43
CA CYS A 257 23.98 -6.13 -0.21
C CYS A 257 22.73 -6.62 0.52
N LEU A 258 21.70 -5.75 0.61
CA LEU A 258 20.40 -6.12 1.15
C LEU A 258 19.72 -7.15 0.24
N ARG A 259 18.90 -8.03 0.82
CA ARG A 259 18.18 -9.07 0.08
C ARG A 259 17.09 -8.45 -0.79
N ASN A 260 17.14 -8.69 -2.10
CA ASN A 260 16.03 -8.40 -3.00
C ASN A 260 15.10 -9.61 -3.09
N ASN A 261 13.83 -9.44 -2.72
CA ASN A 261 12.77 -10.40 -3.02
C ASN A 261 12.30 -10.17 -4.46
N GLU A 262 13.13 -10.49 -5.45
CA GLU A 262 12.70 -10.54 -6.84
C GLU A 262 12.27 -11.96 -7.17
N LYS A 263 10.96 -12.18 -7.23
CA LYS A 263 10.40 -13.32 -7.97
C LYS A 263 9.94 -12.85 -9.34
N SER A 264 10.32 -13.57 -10.38
CA SER A 264 9.65 -13.49 -11.67
C SER A 264 8.22 -14.00 -11.50
N SER A 265 7.25 -13.08 -11.55
CA SER A 265 5.83 -13.42 -11.55
C SER A 265 5.43 -14.01 -12.90
N ASN A 266 5.70 -15.30 -13.12
CA ASN A 266 5.24 -16.02 -14.31
C ASN A 266 3.88 -16.68 -14.02
N SER A 267 2.87 -15.86 -13.76
CA SER A 267 1.47 -16.30 -13.91
C SER A 267 1.15 -16.30 -15.40
N ASN A 268 0.81 -17.46 -15.97
CA ASN A 268 0.30 -17.55 -17.34
C ASN A 268 -1.14 -17.02 -17.47
N ASP A 269 -1.82 -16.82 -16.34
CA ASP A 269 -3.18 -16.29 -16.29
C ASP A 269 -3.16 -14.76 -16.20
N LYS A 270 -3.76 -14.10 -17.19
CA LYS A 270 -3.88 -12.63 -17.27
C LYS A 270 -4.73 -12.05 -16.15
N ASN A 271 -5.60 -12.86 -15.54
CA ASN A 271 -6.48 -12.43 -14.46
C ASN A 271 -5.84 -12.57 -13.07
N ILE A 272 -4.71 -13.27 -12.96
CA ILE A 272 -3.97 -13.39 -11.69
C ILE A 272 -2.76 -12.46 -11.72
N ILE A 273 -2.82 -11.41 -10.92
CA ILE A 273 -1.86 -10.31 -10.94
C ILE A 273 -1.17 -10.21 -9.59
N TYR A 274 0.10 -10.61 -9.56
CA TYR A 274 0.98 -10.26 -8.44
C TYR A 274 1.12 -8.75 -8.38
N SER A 275 0.82 -8.17 -7.21
CA SER A 275 0.65 -6.72 -7.05
C SER A 275 1.81 -6.13 -6.24
N PRO A 276 2.99 -5.90 -6.84
CA PRO A 276 4.09 -5.22 -6.18
C PRO A 276 3.75 -3.78 -5.81
N THR A 277 4.62 -3.20 -4.99
CA THR A 277 4.51 -1.80 -4.56
C THR A 277 4.46 -0.88 -5.77
N GLY A 278 3.43 -0.03 -5.86
CA GLY A 278 3.29 0.93 -6.96
C GLY A 278 2.29 0.56 -8.06
N ILE A 279 1.66 -0.62 -7.97
CA ILE A 279 0.56 -1.00 -8.87
C ILE A 279 -0.71 -0.22 -8.54
N LYS A 280 -1.43 0.19 -9.59
CA LYS A 280 -2.70 0.89 -9.51
C LYS A 280 -3.73 0.22 -10.41
N TYR A 281 -4.87 -0.18 -9.82
CA TYR A 281 -6.07 -0.58 -10.56
C TYR A 281 -6.98 0.63 -10.77
N ILE A 282 -7.45 0.85 -12.00
CA ILE A 282 -8.35 1.95 -12.37
C ILE A 282 -9.73 1.39 -12.67
N PHE A 283 -10.66 1.64 -11.76
CA PHE A 283 -12.09 1.45 -12.03
C PHE A 283 -12.57 2.47 -13.08
N ARG A 284 -13.51 2.06 -13.92
CA ARG A 284 -14.08 2.87 -15.03
C ARG A 284 -13.02 3.46 -15.97
N SER A 285 -12.02 2.67 -16.36
CA SER A 285 -11.01 3.14 -17.31
C SER A 285 -11.67 3.57 -18.63
N SER A 286 -11.37 4.79 -19.09
CA SER A 286 -11.92 5.38 -20.33
C SER A 286 -11.12 5.00 -21.58
N THR A 287 -9.96 4.36 -21.42
CA THR A 287 -9.12 3.94 -22.54
C THR A 287 -9.66 2.64 -23.14
N THR A 288 -9.84 2.61 -24.46
CA THR A 288 -10.14 1.39 -25.25
C THR A 288 -9.07 0.30 -25.14
N SER A 289 -7.91 0.64 -24.59
CA SER A 289 -6.84 -0.29 -24.20
C SER A 289 -7.26 -1.06 -22.95
N GLU A 290 -7.37 -2.39 -23.05
CA GLU A 290 -7.81 -3.36 -22.04
C GLU A 290 -7.07 -3.36 -20.67
N ILE A 291 -6.18 -2.40 -20.40
CA ILE A 291 -5.29 -2.42 -19.24
C ILE A 291 -5.86 -1.53 -18.13
N SER A 292 -6.66 -2.12 -17.24
CA SER A 292 -7.11 -1.48 -15.99
C SER A 292 -6.01 -1.37 -14.93
N VAL A 293 -4.88 -2.06 -15.13
CA VAL A 293 -3.77 -2.16 -14.16
C VAL A 293 -2.55 -1.43 -14.70
N ILE A 294 -2.14 -0.35 -14.05
CA ILE A 294 -0.97 0.44 -14.45
C ILE A 294 0.05 0.53 -13.33
N ASN A 295 1.32 0.70 -13.69
CA ASN A 295 2.36 1.14 -12.75
C ASN A 295 2.20 2.65 -12.52
N MET A 296 2.35 3.11 -11.28
CA MET A 296 2.47 4.55 -11.05
C MET A 296 3.73 5.11 -11.73
N GLU A 297 3.68 6.36 -12.18
CA GLU A 297 4.81 6.99 -12.87
C GLU A 297 6.01 7.21 -11.94
N ASN A 298 5.75 7.42 -10.64
CA ASN A 298 6.76 7.75 -9.63
C ASN A 298 7.10 6.55 -8.73
N VAL A 299 6.98 5.31 -9.22
CA VAL A 299 7.41 4.15 -8.42
C VAL A 299 8.93 4.12 -8.36
N PRO A 300 9.54 4.15 -7.16
CA PRO A 300 10.98 3.98 -7.04
C PRO A 300 11.39 2.64 -7.64
N GLN A 301 12.46 2.61 -8.43
CA GLN A 301 13.08 1.37 -8.88
C GLN A 301 14.13 0.92 -7.87
N PHE A 302 14.51 -0.36 -7.86
CA PHE A 302 15.66 -0.76 -7.06
C PHE A 302 16.90 -0.01 -7.56
N PRO A 303 17.63 0.68 -6.69
CA PRO A 303 18.78 1.46 -7.11
C PRO A 303 19.87 0.51 -7.61
N THR A 304 20.51 0.87 -8.71
CA THR A 304 21.73 0.23 -9.19
C THR A 304 22.96 0.84 -8.51
N ILE A 305 24.12 0.20 -8.67
CA ILE A 305 25.40 0.78 -8.24
C ILE A 305 25.62 2.13 -8.94
N THR A 306 25.36 2.21 -10.24
CA THR A 306 25.46 3.46 -11.00
C THR A 306 24.58 4.54 -10.41
N ASP A 307 23.31 4.23 -10.11
CA ASP A 307 22.41 5.17 -9.46
C ASP A 307 23.01 5.63 -8.13
N ALA A 308 23.45 4.69 -7.30
CA ALA A 308 24.01 4.95 -5.98
C ALA A 308 25.22 5.89 -6.03
N LEU A 309 26.08 5.76 -7.04
CA LEU A 309 27.30 6.56 -7.18
C LEU A 309 27.10 7.91 -7.88
N GLN A 310 25.92 8.21 -8.42
CA GLN A 310 25.63 9.52 -9.03
C GLN A 310 24.87 10.46 -8.10
N HIS A 311 25.16 11.75 -8.14
CA HIS A 311 24.35 12.80 -7.54
C HIS A 311 23.03 12.98 -8.32
N LYS A 312 22.09 13.73 -7.73
CA LYS A 312 20.78 13.99 -8.37
C LYS A 312 20.88 14.78 -9.68
N ASP A 313 21.97 15.51 -9.88
CA ASP A 313 22.28 16.25 -11.10
C ASP A 313 23.05 15.42 -12.14
N GLY A 314 23.30 14.13 -11.86
CA GLY A 314 24.03 13.22 -12.74
C GLY A 314 25.55 13.27 -12.61
N SER A 315 26.11 14.13 -11.75
CA SER A 315 27.55 14.13 -11.48
C SER A 315 27.95 12.87 -10.70
N GLU A 316 29.14 12.34 -10.96
CA GLU A 316 29.65 11.18 -10.23
C GLU A 316 30.17 11.60 -8.84
N ARG A 317 30.03 10.70 -7.86
CA ARG A 317 30.65 10.87 -6.54
C ARG A 317 32.14 10.59 -6.64
N ASP A 318 32.93 11.56 -6.23
CA ASP A 318 34.39 11.45 -6.10
C ASP A 318 34.82 10.92 -4.72
N GLY A 319 36.10 10.58 -4.58
CA GLY A 319 36.72 10.21 -3.29
C GLY A 319 36.45 8.78 -2.80
N ILE A 320 35.85 7.90 -3.61
CA ILE A 320 35.61 6.49 -3.24
C ILE A 320 36.94 5.76 -3.04
N GLU A 321 37.88 5.89 -3.98
CA GLU A 321 39.20 5.26 -3.89
C GLU A 321 39.98 5.72 -2.65
N GLU A 322 39.97 7.03 -2.38
CA GLU A 322 40.58 7.60 -1.17
C GLU A 322 39.90 7.06 0.10
N SER A 323 38.58 6.93 0.10
CA SER A 323 37.81 6.38 1.23
C SER A 323 38.13 4.90 1.48
N ILE A 324 38.27 4.10 0.41
CA ILE A 324 38.70 2.70 0.48
C ILE A 324 40.11 2.63 1.06
N GLN A 325 41.04 3.44 0.58
CA GLN A 325 42.41 3.47 1.08
C GLN A 325 42.44 3.82 2.58
N GLN A 326 41.73 4.87 2.99
CA GLN A 326 41.63 5.27 4.39
C GLN A 326 41.01 4.18 5.28
N LEU A 327 40.01 3.44 4.77
CA LEU A 327 39.41 2.32 5.49
C LEU A 327 40.41 1.18 5.66
N GLN A 328 41.13 0.80 4.61
CA GLN A 328 42.14 -0.26 4.64
C GLN A 328 43.29 0.07 5.60
N GLU A 329 43.77 1.32 5.60
CA GLU A 329 44.79 1.79 6.55
C GLU A 329 44.33 1.67 8.01
N LYS A 330 43.06 2.01 8.28
CA LYS A 330 42.46 1.85 9.62
C LYS A 330 42.24 0.39 10.00
N GLN A 331 41.79 -0.45 9.08
CA GLN A 331 41.62 -1.90 9.32
C GLN A 331 42.97 -2.57 9.61
N SER A 332 44.03 -2.17 8.90
CA SER A 332 45.38 -2.69 9.09
C SER A 332 45.99 -2.36 10.46
N SER A 333 45.50 -1.28 11.10
CA SER A 333 45.93 -0.85 12.44
C SER A 333 45.04 -1.37 13.57
N LEU A 334 43.94 -2.05 13.26
CA LEU A 334 43.08 -2.72 14.25
C LEU A 334 43.58 -4.15 14.51
N LEU A 335 43.93 -4.43 15.76
CA LEU A 335 44.20 -5.80 16.22
C LEU A 335 42.93 -6.65 16.10
N SER A 336 43.05 -7.88 15.59
CA SER A 336 41.94 -8.84 15.52
C SER A 336 41.44 -9.16 16.93
N LEU A 337 40.36 -8.53 17.35
CA LEU A 337 39.62 -8.90 18.57
C LEU A 337 38.79 -10.14 18.25
N ASN A 338 39.37 -11.32 18.48
CA ASN A 338 38.71 -12.61 18.21
C ASN A 338 37.83 -13.13 19.35
N ASP A 339 37.68 -12.36 20.44
CA ASP A 339 36.83 -12.76 21.56
C ASP A 339 35.51 -12.00 21.52
N LYS A 340 34.41 -12.73 21.25
CA LYS A 340 33.04 -12.23 21.47
C LYS A 340 32.84 -12.05 22.98
N ASN A 341 33.12 -10.86 23.46
CA ASN A 341 32.92 -10.50 24.86
C ASN A 341 31.46 -10.07 25.06
N PHE A 342 30.79 -10.71 26.00
CA PHE A 342 29.43 -10.38 26.41
C PHE A 342 29.44 -9.59 27.74
N PRO A 343 28.46 -8.70 27.98
CA PRO A 343 27.39 -8.34 27.08
C PRO A 343 27.86 -7.45 25.91
N GLU A 344 27.30 -7.67 24.73
CA GLU A 344 27.57 -6.89 23.52
C GLU A 344 26.40 -5.94 23.26
N PHE A 345 26.70 -4.67 23.03
CA PHE A 345 25.71 -3.66 22.64
C PHE A 345 25.80 -3.41 21.13
N LEU A 346 24.76 -3.83 20.40
CA LEU A 346 24.60 -3.55 18.98
C LEU A 346 23.54 -2.47 18.79
N PHE A 347 23.96 -1.32 18.25
CA PHE A 347 23.07 -0.22 17.92
C PHE A 347 22.54 -0.42 16.49
N LEU A 348 21.26 -0.80 16.37
CA LEU A 348 20.54 -1.05 15.10
C LEU A 348 20.03 0.25 14.43
N GLY A 349 20.09 1.36 15.15
CA GLY A 349 19.64 2.65 14.66
C GLY A 349 20.40 3.80 15.32
N THR A 350 20.24 4.99 14.76
CA THR A 350 20.70 6.20 15.45
C THR A 350 19.71 6.51 16.55
N ALA A 351 20.16 6.87 17.77
CA ALA A 351 19.33 7.23 18.92
C ALA A 351 18.50 8.53 18.73
N SER A 352 17.86 8.67 17.57
CA SER A 352 17.06 9.78 17.10
C SER A 352 15.59 9.45 17.28
N SER A 353 14.80 10.42 17.73
CA SER A 353 13.36 10.30 17.90
C SER A 353 12.55 10.41 16.61
N HIS A 354 13.20 10.69 15.47
CA HIS A 354 12.54 10.88 14.18
C HIS A 354 13.22 10.05 13.08
N PRO A 355 12.44 9.28 12.29
CA PRO A 355 12.97 8.57 11.14
C PRO A 355 13.35 9.56 10.03
N LEU A 356 14.49 9.30 9.39
CA LEU A 356 14.99 9.97 8.19
C LEU A 356 14.99 8.98 7.01
N PRO A 357 15.09 9.44 5.75
CA PRO A 357 15.11 8.55 4.59
C PRO A 357 16.14 7.42 4.65
N ILE A 358 17.32 7.69 5.23
CA ILE A 358 18.43 6.72 5.35
C ILE A 358 18.63 6.15 6.76
N ARG A 359 17.93 6.68 7.77
CA ARG A 359 18.16 6.32 9.19
C ARG A 359 16.84 6.11 9.90
N ASN A 360 16.71 5.00 10.59
CA ASN A 360 15.56 4.78 11.43
C ASN A 360 15.78 5.34 12.85
N VAL A 361 14.68 5.34 13.62
CA VAL A 361 14.71 5.51 15.07
C VAL A 361 15.62 4.47 15.74
N SER A 362 16.00 4.70 17.00
CA SER A 362 16.89 3.80 17.72
C SER A 362 16.38 2.36 17.75
N GLY A 363 17.32 1.45 17.96
CA GLY A 363 17.08 0.09 18.41
C GLY A 363 18.41 -0.39 18.98
N ILE A 364 18.43 -0.90 20.20
CA ILE A 364 19.68 -1.35 20.84
C ILE A 364 19.49 -2.81 21.22
N LEU A 365 20.16 -3.69 20.48
CA LEU A 365 20.20 -5.10 20.80
C LEU A 365 21.36 -5.35 21.76
N VAL A 366 21.04 -5.76 22.98
CA VAL A 366 22.01 -6.15 24.00
C VAL A 366 22.07 -7.67 24.02
N ASN A 367 23.11 -8.25 23.43
CA ASN A 367 23.37 -9.68 23.54
C ASN A 367 23.97 -9.93 24.92
N ILE A 368 23.24 -10.63 25.78
CA ILE A 368 23.69 -10.97 27.14
C ILE A 368 24.67 -12.13 27.08
N ASP A 369 24.42 -13.08 26.18
CA ASP A 369 25.26 -14.24 25.85
C ASP A 369 24.96 -14.71 24.41
N GLY A 370 25.46 -15.87 24.01
CA GLY A 370 25.26 -16.42 22.65
C GLY A 370 23.84 -16.88 22.32
N GLU A 371 22.92 -16.93 23.28
CA GLU A 371 21.54 -17.40 23.10
C GLU A 371 20.49 -16.37 23.52
N LYS A 372 20.86 -15.39 24.36
CA LYS A 372 19.93 -14.42 24.95
C LYS A 372 20.27 -12.99 24.58
N SER A 373 19.25 -12.27 24.14
CA SER A 373 19.34 -10.85 23.82
C SER A 373 18.16 -10.06 24.36
N ILE A 374 18.38 -8.80 24.69
CA ILE A 374 17.33 -7.82 25.02
C ILE A 374 17.34 -6.75 23.94
N LEU A 375 16.18 -6.44 23.37
CA LEU A 375 16.02 -5.32 22.46
C LEU A 375 15.43 -4.13 23.23
N PHE A 376 16.17 -3.03 23.26
CA PHE A 376 15.74 -1.75 23.85
C PHE A 376 15.37 -0.75 22.76
N ASP A 377 14.45 0.16 23.12
CA ASP A 377 14.05 1.32 22.31
C ASP A 377 13.56 0.94 20.91
N CYS A 378 12.52 0.09 20.82
CA CYS A 378 11.95 -0.39 19.57
C CYS A 378 10.98 0.64 18.98
N GLY A 379 11.47 1.55 18.14
CA GLY A 379 10.61 2.48 17.42
C GLY A 379 10.01 1.90 16.13
N GLU A 380 9.36 2.76 15.33
CA GLU A 380 8.77 2.35 14.05
C GLU A 380 9.82 1.68 13.14
N ASN A 381 9.48 0.53 12.55
CA ASN A 381 10.30 -0.17 11.57
C ASN A 381 11.61 -0.78 12.12
N THR A 382 11.80 -0.86 13.45
CA THR A 382 12.95 -1.57 14.07
C THR A 382 12.98 -3.05 13.69
N TYR A 383 11.81 -3.70 13.52
CA TYR A 383 11.74 -5.11 13.09
C TYR A 383 12.13 -5.31 11.62
N GLY A 384 11.92 -4.28 10.78
CA GLY A 384 12.23 -4.33 9.35
C GLY A 384 13.66 -3.89 8.99
N GLN A 385 14.42 -3.37 9.96
CA GLN A 385 15.87 -3.14 9.84
C GLN A 385 16.63 -4.44 10.06
#